data_AF-A0A821KAQ9-F1
#
_entry.id   AF-A0A821KAQ9-F1
#
_cell.length_a   1.000
_cell.length_b   1.000
_cell.length_c   1.000
_cell.angle_alpha   90.00
_cell.angle_beta   90.00
_cell.angle_gamma   90.00
#
_symmetry.space_group_name_H-M   'P 1'
#
loop_
_entity.id
_entity.type
_entity.pdbx_description
1 polymer ?
#
loop_
_entity_poly.entity_id
_entity_poly.type
_entity_poly.pdbx_seq_one_letter_code
_entity_poly.pdbx_strand_id
1 'polypeptide(L)'
;MVTIAESPCSLQTVTTTNITCETGSYQYKSVRAQVKVFVNGSGYAISSVDFQYIDLWSSPWTWGGNEPPEAGTLVVIENYVTIYLDIKTPILKVLVIDNSTLIFDDSQDVALNVEYIVIVNGGHLQVGTESTPFQHRGIITMYGHLRSIELPIFGAKVLALREGTVDMHGMPTVRTWTQLGTTASNGSTTITLLQPIDWNVDSQIVIATTGDRFSQKESEIRRIVNISSNGLTLTLDIPLKYTHLGVIQTLNSTTIEIRGEVGLLSHNVVFQGSITETWDETIEECPAGFNPVAGITHYGYWYRLSNKPEGLSLLTNPNYCPNRQPFGRFYNNSVHSTGRFGVWIYPEYAPTTSGDCNDMQPSQAILEGLVSWKNNKGIELVMTRTTQIKNAVVFDNADIGVAYITAVGHQETNPPYLRATFYDTDNGSSVIDSIIIGDAGISSTPIVPSTAGLVVMWDRGLRVRNVAFINFPSNETRAIVGPIILGRCTDRCGGTNATDRFENPSTANTSIDIEISFQVYTCPCNNCGCPTTTTTTATTATTTTETTTTTTSATTTTTTSATTTTATTATTTTATTATTTTETTATSTIYLPPIQPVDELPSNPQL
;
A
#
# COMPACT_ATOMS: atom_id res chain seq x y z
N MET A 1 -31.09 -14.45 48.84
CA MET A 1 -31.29 -15.35 47.68
C MET A 1 -30.50 -14.79 46.52
N VAL A 2 -29.75 -15.64 45.81
CA VAL A 2 -29.03 -15.24 44.59
C VAL A 2 -29.54 -16.12 43.46
N THR A 3 -29.88 -15.51 42.33
CA THR A 3 -30.32 -16.22 41.12
C THR A 3 -29.63 -15.67 39.88
N ILE A 4 -29.40 -16.56 38.92
CA ILE A 4 -28.78 -16.26 37.63
C ILE A 4 -29.61 -16.96 36.57
N ALA A 5 -30.18 -16.21 35.62
CA ALA A 5 -31.13 -16.75 34.62
C ALA A 5 -32.21 -17.65 35.27
N GLU A 6 -32.79 -17.19 36.38
CA GLU A 6 -33.81 -17.91 37.19
C GLU A 6 -33.31 -19.20 37.87
N SER A 7 -32.07 -19.62 37.62
CA SER A 7 -31.45 -20.73 38.33
C SER A 7 -30.93 -20.28 39.69
N PRO A 8 -31.16 -21.07 40.76
CA PRO A 8 -30.68 -20.74 42.09
C PRO A 8 -29.16 -20.86 42.17
N CYS A 9 -28.53 -19.89 42.83
CA CYS A 9 -27.12 -19.97 43.24
C CYS A 9 -27.08 -20.34 44.73
N SER A 10 -26.61 -21.56 45.01
CA SER A 10 -26.52 -22.14 46.35
C SER A 10 -25.51 -21.36 47.19
N LEU A 11 -25.99 -20.63 48.20
CA LEU A 11 -25.14 -19.78 49.03
C LEU A 11 -24.14 -20.62 49.82
N GLN A 12 -22.85 -20.30 49.67
CA GLN A 12 -21.75 -20.94 50.39
C GLN A 12 -21.39 -20.10 51.63
N THR A 13 -21.09 -18.82 51.44
CA THR A 13 -20.76 -17.90 52.53
C THR A 13 -21.40 -16.54 52.31
N VAL A 14 -21.91 -15.95 53.40
CA VAL A 14 -22.50 -14.60 53.40
C VAL A 14 -21.86 -13.80 54.52
N THR A 15 -21.24 -12.69 54.15
CA THR A 15 -20.68 -11.69 55.07
C THR A 15 -21.37 -10.35 54.84
N THR A 16 -21.02 -9.34 55.64
CA THR A 16 -21.58 -7.98 55.47
C THR A 16 -21.14 -7.31 54.15
N THR A 17 -20.06 -7.77 53.53
CA THR A 17 -19.51 -7.17 52.29
C THR A 17 -19.45 -8.13 51.10
N ASN A 18 -19.49 -9.45 51.33
CA ASN A 18 -19.29 -10.45 50.27
C ASN A 18 -20.33 -11.59 50.37
N ILE A 19 -20.83 -12.02 49.21
CA ILE A 19 -21.63 -13.23 49.03
C ILE A 19 -20.88 -14.15 48.09
N THR A 20 -20.66 -15.39 48.51
CA THR A 20 -20.12 -16.45 47.66
C THR A 20 -21.20 -17.51 47.51
N CYS A 21 -21.48 -17.92 46.28
CA CYS A 21 -22.47 -18.94 45.98
C CYS A 21 -22.00 -19.80 44.82
N GLU A 22 -22.49 -21.03 44.76
CA GLU A 22 -22.24 -21.95 43.66
C GLU A 22 -23.47 -22.00 42.77
N THR A 23 -23.28 -21.71 41.48
CA THR A 23 -24.39 -21.65 40.54
C THR A 23 -24.93 -23.04 40.22
N GLY A 24 -26.25 -23.18 40.12
CA GLY A 24 -26.88 -24.42 39.65
C GLY A 24 -26.67 -24.63 38.14
N SER A 25 -26.96 -25.85 37.66
CA SER A 25 -26.98 -26.15 36.23
C SER A 25 -28.11 -25.38 35.53
N TYR A 26 -27.83 -24.83 34.34
CA TYR A 26 -28.85 -24.26 33.47
C TYR A 26 -29.19 -25.24 32.36
N GLN A 27 -30.47 -25.57 32.20
CA GLN A 27 -30.92 -26.65 31.29
C GLN A 27 -31.26 -26.18 29.87
N TYR A 28 -31.19 -24.87 29.60
CA TYR A 28 -31.46 -24.31 28.29
C TYR A 28 -30.15 -23.94 27.57
N LYS A 29 -30.26 -23.31 26.41
CA LYS A 29 -29.12 -22.84 25.60
C LYS A 29 -28.23 -21.84 26.36
N SER A 30 -27.02 -21.61 25.85
CA SER A 30 -26.11 -20.58 26.37
C SER A 30 -26.86 -19.27 26.61
N VAL A 31 -26.73 -18.70 27.81
CA VAL A 31 -27.44 -17.48 28.19
C VAL A 31 -26.52 -16.57 28.98
N ARG A 32 -26.56 -15.28 28.64
CA ARG A 32 -25.98 -14.21 29.44
C ARG A 32 -27.07 -13.53 30.25
N ALA A 33 -26.93 -13.49 31.56
CA ALA A 33 -27.93 -12.93 32.46
C ALA A 33 -27.27 -12.20 33.64
N GLN A 34 -27.90 -11.10 34.07
CA GLN A 34 -27.47 -10.40 35.28
C GLN A 34 -27.62 -11.28 36.52
N VAL A 35 -26.62 -11.22 37.39
CA VAL A 35 -26.67 -11.83 38.72
C VAL A 35 -27.64 -11.04 39.58
N LYS A 36 -28.76 -11.67 39.98
CA LYS A 36 -29.79 -11.06 40.83
C LYS A 36 -29.59 -11.46 42.28
N VAL A 37 -29.43 -10.47 43.15
CA VAL A 37 -29.27 -10.69 44.60
C VAL A 37 -30.45 -10.07 45.32
N PHE A 38 -31.18 -10.87 46.10
CA PHE A 38 -32.26 -10.42 46.99
C PHE A 38 -31.84 -10.59 48.45
N VAL A 39 -31.85 -9.49 49.20
CA VAL A 39 -31.55 -9.43 50.63
C VAL A 39 -32.85 -9.27 51.41
N ASN A 40 -33.11 -10.21 52.32
CA ASN A 40 -34.35 -10.19 53.09
C ASN A 40 -34.43 -8.91 53.95
N GLY A 41 -35.57 -8.21 53.88
CA GLY A 41 -35.76 -6.92 54.55
C GLY A 41 -35.14 -5.71 53.85
N SER A 42 -34.37 -5.88 52.77
CA SER A 42 -33.73 -4.77 52.02
C SER A 42 -34.05 -4.76 50.52
N GLY A 43 -34.55 -5.86 49.94
CA GLY A 43 -34.96 -5.94 48.54
C GLY A 43 -33.87 -6.43 47.60
N TYR A 44 -33.99 -6.13 46.30
CA TYR A 44 -33.00 -6.49 45.29
C TYR A 44 -31.82 -5.52 45.30
N ALA A 45 -30.61 -6.06 45.26
CA ALA A 45 -29.41 -5.27 45.05
C ALA A 45 -29.35 -4.75 43.61
N ILE A 46 -28.82 -3.54 43.44
CA ILE A 46 -28.43 -3.03 42.12
C ILE A 46 -27.20 -3.82 41.70
N SER A 47 -27.28 -4.53 40.58
CA SER A 47 -26.20 -5.35 40.03
C SER A 47 -25.87 -4.91 38.61
N SER A 48 -24.59 -4.80 38.31
CA SER A 48 -24.05 -4.60 36.96
C SER A 48 -23.22 -5.80 36.49
N VAL A 49 -23.31 -6.93 37.21
CA VAL A 49 -22.52 -8.13 36.94
C VAL A 49 -23.36 -9.09 36.11
N ASP A 50 -22.88 -9.39 34.91
CA ASP A 50 -23.42 -10.47 34.08
C ASP A 50 -22.68 -11.77 34.37
N PHE A 51 -23.41 -12.87 34.33
CA PHE A 51 -22.88 -14.22 34.28
C PHE A 51 -23.35 -14.87 32.98
N GLN A 52 -22.51 -15.71 32.39
CA GLN A 52 -22.85 -16.43 31.18
C GLN A 52 -22.74 -17.94 31.41
N TYR A 53 -23.82 -18.68 31.15
CA TYR A 53 -23.76 -20.13 31.00
C TYR A 53 -23.26 -20.43 29.59
N ILE A 54 -22.13 -21.14 29.50
CA ILE A 54 -21.40 -21.42 28.26
C ILE A 54 -20.98 -22.89 28.25
N ASP A 55 -20.94 -23.48 27.07
CA ASP A 55 -20.50 -24.85 26.85
C ASP A 55 -18.97 -24.90 26.63
N LEU A 56 -18.28 -25.87 27.25
CA LEU A 56 -16.84 -26.08 27.04
C LEU A 56 -16.61 -27.08 25.90
N TRP A 57 -15.69 -26.80 24.98
CA TRP A 57 -15.36 -27.71 23.88
C TRP A 57 -14.93 -29.09 24.38
N SER A 58 -14.21 -29.15 25.51
CA SER A 58 -13.79 -30.41 26.13
C SER A 58 -14.93 -31.25 26.73
N SER A 59 -16.11 -30.66 26.94
CA SER A 59 -17.22 -31.31 27.62
C SER A 59 -17.97 -32.25 26.67
N PRO A 60 -18.18 -33.53 27.05
CA PRO A 60 -19.02 -34.43 26.26
C PRO A 60 -20.46 -33.94 26.09
N TRP A 61 -20.96 -33.14 27.04
CA TRP A 61 -22.32 -32.59 27.00
C TRP A 61 -22.54 -31.62 25.84
N THR A 62 -21.49 -30.91 25.42
CA THR A 62 -21.50 -30.04 24.23
C THR A 62 -21.75 -30.85 22.96
N TRP A 63 -21.33 -32.13 22.95
CA TRP A 63 -21.39 -33.03 21.80
C TRP A 63 -22.46 -34.12 21.96
N GLY A 64 -23.53 -33.82 22.70
CA GLY A 64 -24.67 -34.73 22.86
C GLY A 64 -24.35 -35.98 23.69
N GLY A 65 -23.35 -35.91 24.57
CA GLY A 65 -22.87 -37.00 25.41
C GLY A 65 -21.73 -37.83 24.81
N ASN A 66 -21.23 -37.45 23.62
CA ASN A 66 -20.07 -38.10 22.98
C ASN A 66 -18.77 -37.37 23.33
N GLU A 67 -17.64 -38.04 23.11
CA GLU A 67 -16.32 -37.38 23.21
C GLU A 67 -16.20 -36.20 22.23
N PRO A 68 -15.34 -35.21 22.53
CA PRO A 68 -15.08 -34.09 21.62
C PRO A 68 -14.62 -34.52 20.21
N PRO A 69 -14.85 -33.68 19.18
CA PRO A 69 -14.56 -34.02 17.79
C PRO A 69 -13.11 -34.48 17.55
N GLU A 70 -12.95 -35.60 16.85
CA GLU A 70 -11.66 -36.20 16.50
C GLU A 70 -11.03 -35.60 15.23
N ALA A 71 -9.84 -36.06 14.86
CA ALA A 71 -9.18 -35.58 13.65
C ALA A 71 -10.00 -35.91 12.38
N GLY A 72 -10.05 -34.97 11.43
CA GLY A 72 -10.74 -35.15 10.16
C GLY A 72 -12.27 -35.02 10.22
N THR A 73 -12.84 -34.63 11.35
CA THR A 73 -14.29 -34.41 11.46
C THR A 73 -14.71 -33.05 10.90
N LEU A 74 -15.92 -33.01 10.33
CA LEU A 74 -16.64 -31.76 10.09
C LEU A 74 -17.43 -31.41 11.36
N VAL A 75 -17.17 -30.23 11.91
CA VAL A 75 -17.80 -29.70 13.12
C VAL A 75 -18.69 -28.53 12.71
N VAL A 76 -19.95 -28.54 13.16
CA VAL A 76 -20.90 -27.42 12.99
C VAL A 76 -21.30 -26.92 14.37
N ILE A 77 -21.06 -25.64 14.63
CA ILE A 77 -21.59 -24.94 15.80
C ILE A 77 -22.78 -24.11 15.32
N GLU A 78 -23.97 -24.47 15.78
CA GLU A 78 -25.23 -23.88 15.32
C GLU A 78 -26.19 -23.60 16.48
N ASN A 79 -27.37 -23.07 16.16
CA ASN A 79 -28.49 -22.88 17.09
C ASN A 79 -28.28 -21.83 18.19
N TYR A 80 -27.51 -20.76 17.93
CA TYR A 80 -27.21 -19.66 18.87
C TYR A 80 -26.43 -20.10 20.11
N VAL A 81 -25.62 -21.16 19.97
CA VAL A 81 -24.79 -21.68 21.06
C VAL A 81 -23.49 -20.89 21.14
N THR A 82 -23.02 -20.66 22.37
CA THR A 82 -21.66 -20.15 22.63
C THR A 82 -20.83 -21.28 23.21
N ILE A 83 -19.69 -21.57 22.55
CA ILE A 83 -18.73 -22.59 22.98
C ILE A 83 -17.40 -21.92 23.34
N TYR A 84 -16.81 -22.30 24.47
CA TYR A 84 -15.43 -22.01 24.83
C TYR A 84 -14.50 -23.10 24.34
N LEU A 85 -13.55 -22.74 23.49
CA LEU A 85 -12.44 -23.60 23.12
C LEU A 85 -11.41 -23.58 24.26
N ASP A 86 -11.46 -24.61 25.09
CA ASP A 86 -10.64 -24.77 26.31
C ASP A 86 -9.56 -25.84 26.17
N ILE A 87 -9.43 -26.45 24.99
CA ILE A 87 -8.41 -27.45 24.69
C ILE A 87 -7.81 -27.24 23.31
N LYS A 88 -6.63 -27.81 23.09
CA LYS A 88 -6.07 -27.95 21.74
C LYS A 88 -6.91 -28.94 20.92
N THR A 89 -7.43 -28.51 19.78
CA THR A 89 -8.15 -29.42 18.88
C THR A 89 -7.19 -30.36 18.16
N PRO A 90 -7.63 -31.59 17.79
CA PRO A 90 -7.00 -32.32 16.68
C PRO A 90 -7.19 -31.54 15.37
N ILE A 91 -6.56 -31.99 14.28
CA ILE A 91 -6.72 -31.37 12.96
C ILE A 91 -8.14 -31.66 12.46
N LEU A 92 -9.05 -30.71 12.62
CA LEU A 92 -10.43 -30.80 12.15
C LEU A 92 -10.47 -30.67 10.62
N LYS A 93 -11.43 -31.33 9.97
CA LYS A 93 -11.61 -31.17 8.53
C LYS A 93 -12.23 -29.81 8.23
N VAL A 94 -13.44 -29.57 8.72
CA VAL A 94 -14.15 -28.30 8.53
C VAL A 94 -14.72 -27.85 9.86
N LEU A 95 -14.57 -26.58 10.20
CA LEU A 95 -15.30 -25.92 11.28
C LEU A 95 -16.29 -24.93 10.68
N VAL A 96 -17.58 -25.18 10.86
CA VAL A 96 -18.65 -24.26 10.50
C VAL A 96 -19.18 -23.57 11.76
N ILE A 97 -19.17 -22.24 11.77
CA ILE A 97 -19.79 -21.43 12.84
C ILE A 97 -21.00 -20.74 12.21
N ASP A 98 -22.18 -21.31 12.44
CA ASP A 98 -23.45 -20.84 11.87
C ASP A 98 -24.30 -20.19 12.96
N ASN A 99 -24.47 -18.87 12.89
CA ASN A 99 -25.32 -18.12 13.81
C ASN A 99 -25.06 -18.46 15.30
N SER A 100 -23.78 -18.61 15.64
CA SER A 100 -23.26 -19.13 16.90
C SER A 100 -21.91 -18.52 17.20
N THR A 101 -21.35 -18.79 18.37
CA THR A 101 -20.08 -18.18 18.79
C THR A 101 -19.09 -19.22 19.30
N LEU A 102 -17.86 -19.18 18.77
CA LEU A 102 -16.71 -19.90 19.31
C LEU A 102 -15.74 -18.88 19.92
N ILE A 103 -15.45 -19.02 21.21
CA ILE A 103 -14.57 -18.12 21.96
C ILE A 103 -13.37 -18.93 22.45
N PHE A 104 -12.15 -18.42 22.28
CA PHE A 104 -10.98 -19.05 22.90
C PHE A 104 -10.99 -18.77 24.40
N ASP A 105 -10.84 -19.81 25.20
CA ASP A 105 -10.73 -19.69 26.65
C ASP A 105 -9.37 -19.08 27.02
N ASP A 106 -9.39 -17.94 27.72
CA ASP A 106 -8.20 -17.20 28.17
C ASP A 106 -7.79 -17.59 29.59
N SER A 107 -8.07 -18.82 30.01
CA SER A 107 -7.54 -19.39 31.25
C SER A 107 -6.19 -20.11 31.05
N GLN A 108 -5.82 -20.37 29.80
CA GLN A 108 -4.66 -21.17 29.41
C GLN A 108 -4.27 -20.96 27.93
N ASP A 109 -3.15 -21.56 27.51
CA ASP A 109 -2.79 -21.63 26.10
C ASP A 109 -3.73 -22.58 25.34
N VAL A 110 -4.26 -22.12 24.20
CA VAL A 110 -5.26 -22.84 23.40
C VAL A 110 -4.88 -22.83 21.93
N ALA A 111 -5.20 -23.90 21.21
CA ALA A 111 -4.96 -23.97 19.77
C ALA A 111 -6.08 -24.65 18.97
N LEU A 112 -6.49 -24.02 17.87
CA LEU A 112 -7.39 -24.56 16.86
C LEU A 112 -6.57 -25.04 15.65
N ASN A 113 -6.64 -26.34 15.36
CA ASN A 113 -6.03 -26.98 14.20
C ASN A 113 -7.14 -27.41 13.24
N VAL A 114 -7.14 -26.90 12.01
CA VAL A 114 -8.27 -27.10 11.08
C VAL A 114 -7.86 -26.92 9.62
N GLU A 115 -8.51 -27.61 8.68
CA GLU A 115 -8.27 -27.37 7.24
C GLU A 115 -9.13 -26.23 6.65
N TYR A 116 -10.41 -26.13 7.04
CA TYR A 116 -11.32 -25.09 6.57
C TYR A 116 -12.14 -24.50 7.74
N ILE A 117 -12.24 -23.18 7.81
CA ILE A 117 -13.15 -22.47 8.73
C ILE A 117 -14.20 -21.74 7.87
N VAL A 118 -15.48 -21.91 8.18
CA VAL A 118 -16.59 -21.27 7.47
C VAL A 118 -17.51 -20.61 8.50
N ILE A 119 -17.64 -19.29 8.46
CA ILE A 119 -18.42 -18.50 9.41
C ILE A 119 -19.58 -17.86 8.65
N VAL A 120 -20.81 -18.17 9.07
CA VAL A 120 -22.04 -17.81 8.35
C VAL A 120 -23.17 -17.33 9.25
N ASN A 121 -24.12 -16.59 8.68
CA ASN A 121 -25.41 -16.21 9.28
C ASN A 121 -25.32 -15.58 10.69
N GLY A 122 -24.34 -14.70 10.91
CA GLY A 122 -24.05 -14.06 12.20
C GLY A 122 -23.09 -14.84 13.08
N GLY A 123 -22.44 -15.88 12.57
CA GLY A 123 -21.42 -16.64 13.28
C GLY A 123 -20.25 -15.75 13.75
N HIS A 124 -19.68 -16.07 14.90
CA HIS A 124 -18.63 -15.27 15.54
C HIS A 124 -17.48 -16.16 16.04
N LEU A 125 -16.26 -15.88 15.56
CA LEU A 125 -15.03 -16.46 16.09
C LEU A 125 -14.28 -15.40 16.89
N GLN A 126 -14.04 -15.63 18.18
CA GLN A 126 -13.47 -14.64 19.10
C GLN A 126 -12.20 -15.18 19.80
N VAL A 127 -11.12 -14.39 19.78
CA VAL A 127 -9.89 -14.62 20.55
C VAL A 127 -9.53 -13.33 21.30
N GLY A 128 -9.97 -13.20 22.55
CA GLY A 128 -9.92 -11.94 23.29
C GLY A 128 -10.90 -10.88 22.74
N THR A 129 -10.93 -9.71 23.36
CA THR A 129 -11.71 -8.54 22.91
C THR A 129 -10.88 -7.27 23.07
N GLU A 130 -11.26 -6.16 22.43
CA GLU A 130 -10.55 -4.89 22.60
C GLU A 130 -10.43 -4.46 24.08
N SER A 131 -11.50 -4.60 24.85
CA SER A 131 -11.54 -4.23 26.28
C SER A 131 -10.85 -5.24 27.21
N THR A 132 -10.79 -6.50 26.79
CA THR A 132 -10.16 -7.60 27.52
C THR A 132 -9.35 -8.44 26.54
N PRO A 133 -8.14 -7.99 26.16
CA PRO A 133 -7.31 -8.70 25.19
C PRO A 133 -6.88 -10.06 25.74
N PHE A 134 -6.69 -11.03 24.84
CA PHE A 134 -6.24 -12.38 25.19
C PHE A 134 -4.86 -12.31 25.86
N GLN A 135 -4.71 -12.89 27.04
CA GLN A 135 -3.48 -12.83 27.85
C GLN A 135 -2.57 -14.05 27.62
N HIS A 136 -3.14 -15.20 27.32
CA HIS A 136 -2.41 -16.45 27.05
C HIS A 136 -2.03 -16.59 25.57
N ARG A 137 -1.55 -17.77 25.16
CA ARG A 137 -1.22 -18.06 23.76
C ARG A 137 -2.41 -18.70 23.03
N GLY A 138 -2.96 -18.00 22.04
CA GLY A 138 -4.04 -18.48 21.19
C GLY A 138 -3.55 -18.71 19.76
N ILE A 139 -3.54 -19.96 19.28
CA ILE A 139 -3.03 -20.27 17.94
C ILE A 139 -4.11 -20.88 17.06
N ILE A 140 -4.33 -20.32 15.88
CA ILE A 140 -5.11 -20.95 14.81
C ILE A 140 -4.12 -21.42 13.74
N THR A 141 -4.07 -22.73 13.50
CA THR A 141 -3.23 -23.32 12.44
C THR A 141 -4.11 -23.90 11.34
N MET A 142 -4.00 -23.32 10.14
CA MET A 142 -4.72 -23.73 8.94
C MET A 142 -3.94 -24.80 8.15
N TYR A 143 -4.43 -26.02 8.15
CA TYR A 143 -3.86 -27.15 7.42
C TYR A 143 -4.36 -27.20 5.97
N GLY A 144 -3.50 -27.65 5.06
CA GLY A 144 -3.87 -27.76 3.64
C GLY A 144 -2.71 -27.47 2.71
N HIS A 145 -2.95 -27.65 1.42
CA HIS A 145 -2.00 -27.52 0.33
C HIS A 145 -2.68 -26.83 -0.87
N LEU A 146 -1.91 -26.27 -1.82
CA LEU A 146 -2.48 -25.67 -3.05
C LEU A 146 -3.29 -26.66 -3.90
N ARG A 147 -3.11 -27.97 -3.67
CA ARG A 147 -3.83 -29.08 -4.32
C ARG A 147 -4.90 -29.71 -3.42
N SER A 148 -5.12 -29.15 -2.23
CA SER A 148 -6.23 -29.58 -1.40
C SER A 148 -7.54 -29.35 -2.14
N ILE A 149 -8.55 -30.16 -1.82
CA ILE A 149 -9.88 -30.02 -2.39
C ILE A 149 -10.40 -28.62 -2.05
N GLU A 150 -10.70 -27.84 -3.07
CA GLU A 150 -11.27 -26.52 -2.88
C GLU A 150 -12.73 -26.64 -2.43
N LEU A 151 -13.10 -25.85 -1.43
CA LEU A 151 -14.50 -25.59 -1.15
C LEU A 151 -15.06 -24.75 -2.31
N PRO A 152 -16.25 -25.09 -2.85
CA PRO A 152 -16.88 -24.26 -3.86
C PRO A 152 -16.92 -22.80 -3.41
N ILE A 153 -16.49 -21.88 -4.28
CA ILE A 153 -16.41 -20.42 -4.06
C ILE A 153 -15.25 -19.98 -3.16
N PHE A 154 -14.82 -20.78 -2.17
CA PHE A 154 -13.85 -20.34 -1.15
C PHE A 154 -12.41 -20.82 -1.37
N GLY A 155 -12.19 -21.84 -2.18
CA GLY A 155 -10.84 -22.36 -2.43
C GLY A 155 -10.35 -23.32 -1.33
N ALA A 156 -9.03 -23.49 -1.24
CA ALA A 156 -8.37 -24.40 -0.30
C ALA A 156 -7.73 -23.65 0.89
N LYS A 157 -7.58 -24.32 2.05
CA LYS A 157 -6.96 -23.76 3.28
C LYS A 157 -7.53 -22.37 3.62
N VAL A 158 -8.84 -22.30 3.80
CA VAL A 158 -9.58 -21.03 3.83
C VAL A 158 -10.25 -20.78 5.18
N LEU A 159 -10.17 -19.53 5.64
CA LEU A 159 -11.14 -18.95 6.57
C LEU A 159 -12.12 -18.13 5.72
N ALA A 160 -13.34 -18.64 5.57
CA ALA A 160 -14.40 -18.02 4.80
C ALA A 160 -15.38 -17.30 5.74
N LEU A 161 -15.61 -16.01 5.51
CA LEU A 161 -16.56 -15.20 6.26
C LEU A 161 -17.69 -14.76 5.32
N ARG A 162 -18.93 -15.16 5.61
CA ARG A 162 -20.12 -14.74 4.87
C ARG A 162 -21.20 -14.33 5.85
N GLU A 163 -21.32 -13.03 6.07
CA GLU A 163 -22.21 -12.45 7.09
C GLU A 163 -21.85 -12.97 8.49
N GLY A 164 -20.66 -12.67 8.99
CA GLY A 164 -20.23 -13.07 10.34
C GLY A 164 -19.17 -12.13 10.89
N THR A 165 -18.61 -12.49 12.04
CA THR A 165 -17.59 -11.71 12.74
C THR A 165 -16.38 -12.59 13.07
N VAL A 166 -15.19 -12.04 12.85
CA VAL A 166 -13.93 -12.58 13.35
C VAL A 166 -13.31 -11.50 14.20
N ASP A 167 -13.08 -11.80 15.47
CA ASP A 167 -12.58 -10.85 16.46
C ASP A 167 -11.34 -11.44 17.14
N MET A 168 -10.18 -10.81 16.95
CA MET A 168 -8.91 -11.34 17.45
C MET A 168 -8.09 -10.20 18.06
N HIS A 169 -8.01 -10.19 19.38
CA HIS A 169 -7.32 -9.19 20.17
C HIS A 169 -6.30 -9.87 21.08
N GLY A 170 -5.05 -9.90 20.66
CA GLY A 170 -3.92 -10.27 21.53
C GLY A 170 -3.47 -9.12 22.43
N MET A 171 -2.44 -9.36 23.24
CA MET A 171 -1.89 -8.33 24.11
C MET A 171 -1.46 -7.10 23.29
N PRO A 172 -1.85 -5.88 23.72
CA PRO A 172 -1.54 -4.68 22.98
C PRO A 172 -0.02 -4.45 22.96
N THR A 173 0.51 -4.16 21.79
CA THR A 173 1.90 -3.72 21.61
C THR A 173 1.86 -2.25 21.17
N VAL A 174 2.46 -1.35 21.93
CA VAL A 174 2.49 0.10 21.66
C VAL A 174 3.11 0.38 20.31
N ARG A 175 4.14 -0.39 19.94
CA ARG A 175 4.85 -0.20 18.67
C ARG A 175 5.19 -1.54 18.05
N THR A 176 4.54 -1.93 16.96
CA THR A 176 4.84 -3.20 16.27
C THR A 176 6.11 -3.14 15.40
N TRP A 177 6.57 -1.93 15.04
CA TRP A 177 7.80 -1.73 14.29
C TRP A 177 8.41 -0.35 14.54
N THR A 178 9.70 -0.23 14.27
CA THR A 178 10.42 1.05 14.26
C THR A 178 11.53 0.98 13.22
N GLN A 179 12.45 1.93 13.24
CA GLN A 179 13.62 1.97 12.37
C GLN A 179 14.90 1.95 13.18
N LEU A 180 16.03 1.61 12.55
CA LEU A 180 17.34 1.73 13.16
C LEU A 180 17.67 3.20 13.45
N GLY A 181 17.97 3.51 14.72
CA GLY A 181 18.45 4.82 15.17
C GLY A 181 19.87 5.12 14.69
N THR A 182 20.69 4.09 14.51
CA THR A 182 22.04 4.17 13.92
C THR A 182 22.31 2.93 13.07
N THR A 183 23.20 3.03 12.08
CA THR A 183 23.65 1.89 11.27
C THR A 183 24.11 0.72 12.15
N ALA A 184 23.55 -0.46 11.90
CA ALA A 184 23.96 -1.73 12.50
C ALA A 184 24.91 -2.46 11.55
N SER A 185 26.19 -2.53 11.90
CA SER A 185 27.21 -3.17 11.06
C SER A 185 27.09 -4.69 11.07
N ASN A 186 27.53 -5.31 9.95
CA ASN A 186 27.81 -6.75 9.89
C ASN A 186 28.66 -7.19 11.10
N GLY A 187 28.26 -8.29 11.74
CA GLY A 187 28.89 -8.84 12.93
C GLY A 187 28.39 -8.23 14.24
N SER A 188 27.55 -7.19 14.21
CA SER A 188 26.98 -6.63 15.43
C SER A 188 25.97 -7.57 16.07
N THR A 189 26.03 -7.70 17.40
CA THR A 189 25.01 -8.36 18.23
C THR A 189 24.11 -7.35 18.93
N THR A 190 24.27 -6.06 18.67
CA THR A 190 23.48 -4.99 19.28
C THR A 190 22.99 -4.02 18.23
N ILE A 191 21.73 -3.63 18.32
CA ILE A 191 21.12 -2.63 17.45
C ILE A 191 20.49 -1.51 18.26
N THR A 192 20.55 -0.30 17.73
CA THR A 192 19.93 0.89 18.31
C THR A 192 18.71 1.26 17.47
N LEU A 193 17.58 1.44 18.12
CA LEU A 193 16.30 1.81 17.53
C LEU A 193 16.10 3.32 17.57
N LEU A 194 15.29 3.84 16.64
CA LEU A 194 14.95 5.26 16.56
C LEU A 194 13.94 5.66 17.64
N GLN A 195 13.05 4.74 18.01
CA GLN A 195 11.98 4.98 18.98
C GLN A 195 11.97 3.84 20.01
N PRO A 196 11.59 4.14 21.27
CA PRO A 196 11.51 3.13 22.30
C PRO A 196 10.37 2.13 21.98
N ILE A 197 10.59 0.89 22.39
CA ILE A 197 9.65 -0.24 22.22
C ILE A 197 9.21 -0.81 23.57
N ASP A 198 8.14 -1.60 23.53
CA ASP A 198 7.55 -2.36 24.65
C ASP A 198 7.57 -3.88 24.41
N TRP A 199 8.48 -4.34 23.55
CA TRP A 199 8.67 -5.75 23.22
C TRP A 199 9.25 -6.54 24.39
N ASN A 200 9.10 -7.87 24.33
CA ASN A 200 9.63 -8.79 25.35
C ASN A 200 10.94 -9.43 24.91
N VAL A 201 11.80 -9.75 25.87
CA VAL A 201 12.92 -10.69 25.65
C VAL A 201 12.36 -12.00 25.10
N ASP A 202 13.16 -12.69 24.29
CA ASP A 202 12.80 -13.88 23.51
C ASP A 202 11.84 -13.66 22.33
N SER A 203 11.37 -12.43 22.10
CA SER A 203 10.62 -12.12 20.88
C SER A 203 11.50 -12.23 19.64
N GLN A 204 10.91 -12.72 18.56
CA GLN A 204 11.48 -12.65 17.22
C GLN A 204 11.23 -11.28 16.59
N ILE A 205 12.26 -10.75 15.96
CA ILE A 205 12.23 -9.52 15.18
C ILE A 205 12.76 -9.79 13.77
N VAL A 206 12.34 -8.96 12.82
CA VAL A 206 12.95 -8.86 11.50
C VAL A 206 13.67 -7.52 11.37
N ILE A 207 14.88 -7.53 10.80
CA ILE A 207 15.58 -6.34 10.35
C ILE A 207 15.55 -6.34 8.82
N ALA A 208 14.93 -5.33 8.22
CA ALA A 208 14.79 -5.22 6.78
C ALA A 208 16.13 -4.91 6.09
N THR A 209 16.33 -5.45 4.89
CA THR A 209 17.49 -5.12 4.05
C THR A 209 17.59 -3.62 3.78
N THR A 210 18.82 -3.10 3.68
CA THR A 210 19.09 -1.74 3.18
C THR A 210 20.03 -1.74 1.97
N GLY A 211 20.20 -2.92 1.37
CA GLY A 211 21.01 -3.16 0.19
C GLY A 211 20.30 -2.73 -1.11
N ASP A 212 20.83 -3.17 -2.24
CA ASP A 212 20.30 -2.84 -3.57
C ASP A 212 18.98 -3.58 -3.89
N ARG A 213 18.52 -3.47 -5.14
CA ARG A 213 17.29 -4.10 -5.64
C ARG A 213 17.29 -5.64 -5.62
N PHE A 214 18.40 -6.30 -5.34
CA PHE A 214 18.54 -7.76 -5.26
C PHE A 214 18.93 -8.25 -3.86
N SER A 215 18.81 -7.39 -2.86
CA SER A 215 19.21 -7.64 -1.48
C SER A 215 18.11 -8.24 -0.61
N GLN A 216 17.05 -8.82 -1.17
CA GLN A 216 15.92 -9.35 -0.39
C GLN A 216 16.37 -10.39 0.66
N LYS A 217 17.37 -11.20 0.30
CA LYS A 217 18.01 -12.20 1.17
C LYS A 217 18.81 -11.61 2.35
N GLU A 218 19.02 -10.30 2.35
CA GLU A 218 19.75 -9.59 3.41
C GLU A 218 18.84 -9.15 4.54
N SER A 219 17.52 -9.33 4.44
CA SER A 219 16.62 -9.21 5.58
C SER A 219 16.88 -10.36 6.56
N GLU A 220 16.92 -10.04 7.86
CA GLU A 220 17.40 -10.97 8.88
C GLU A 220 16.41 -11.12 10.04
N ILE A 221 16.07 -12.36 10.42
CA ILE A 221 15.30 -12.64 11.63
C ILE A 221 16.25 -12.87 12.80
N ARG A 222 15.96 -12.28 13.95
CA ARG A 222 16.74 -12.43 15.19
C ARG A 222 15.84 -12.58 16.39
N ARG A 223 16.35 -13.20 17.45
CA ARG A 223 15.68 -13.22 18.74
C ARG A 223 16.32 -12.21 19.69
N ILE A 224 15.48 -11.49 20.42
CA ILE A 224 15.92 -10.53 21.43
C ILE A 224 16.44 -11.28 22.65
N VAL A 225 17.69 -11.03 23.05
CA VAL A 225 18.30 -11.57 24.28
C VAL A 225 18.20 -10.58 25.43
N ASN A 226 18.27 -9.28 25.15
CA ASN A 226 18.19 -8.24 26.16
C ASN A 226 17.66 -6.93 25.58
N ILE A 227 17.01 -6.13 26.41
CA ILE A 227 16.46 -4.82 26.08
C ILE A 227 17.00 -3.81 27.10
N SER A 228 17.57 -2.71 26.63
CA SER A 228 18.00 -1.61 27.50
C SER A 228 16.82 -0.99 28.26
N SER A 229 17.06 -0.41 29.44
CA SER A 229 16.00 0.19 30.28
C SER A 229 15.22 1.33 29.62
N ASN A 230 15.76 1.98 28.58
CA ASN A 230 15.07 3.03 27.81
C ASN A 230 14.35 2.48 26.56
N GLY A 231 14.35 1.17 26.32
CA GLY A 231 13.71 0.53 25.17
C GLY A 231 14.34 0.85 23.81
N LEU A 232 15.54 1.43 23.75
CA LEU A 232 16.17 1.89 22.49
C LEU A 232 17.29 0.96 21.99
N THR A 233 17.79 0.04 22.80
CA THR A 233 18.88 -0.87 22.39
C THR A 233 18.47 -2.31 22.63
N LEU A 234 18.59 -3.12 21.58
CA LEU A 234 18.35 -4.57 21.63
C LEU A 234 19.68 -5.31 21.52
N THR A 235 19.84 -6.36 22.32
CA THR A 235 20.89 -7.38 22.14
C THR A 235 20.28 -8.59 21.44
N LEU A 236 20.95 -9.09 20.42
CA LEU A 236 20.53 -10.17 19.53
C LEU A 236 21.19 -11.48 19.94
N ASP A 237 20.53 -12.59 19.65
CA ASP A 237 21.03 -13.95 19.92
C ASP A 237 22.20 -14.35 19.02
N ILE A 238 22.17 -13.90 17.76
CA ILE A 238 23.19 -14.21 16.75
C ILE A 238 23.63 -12.89 16.09
N PRO A 239 24.94 -12.69 15.82
CA PRO A 239 25.44 -11.53 15.08
C PRO A 239 24.73 -11.33 13.73
N LEU A 240 24.52 -10.09 13.32
CA LEU A 240 24.04 -9.75 11.97
C LEU A 240 25.03 -10.21 10.90
N LYS A 241 24.53 -10.74 9.78
CA LYS A 241 25.36 -11.12 8.63
C LYS A 241 25.55 -9.95 7.67
N TYR A 242 24.62 -9.01 7.65
CA TYR A 242 24.62 -7.85 6.75
C TYR A 242 24.67 -6.54 7.54
N THR A 243 25.03 -5.47 6.84
CA THR A 243 24.95 -4.12 7.41
C THR A 243 23.58 -3.54 7.10
N HIS A 244 22.90 -3.02 8.12
CA HIS A 244 21.61 -2.36 7.98
C HIS A 244 21.76 -0.88 8.31
N LEU A 245 21.43 -0.01 7.36
CA LEU A 245 21.66 1.43 7.48
C LEU A 245 20.72 2.09 8.48
N GLY A 246 21.21 3.14 9.13
CA GLY A 246 20.44 4.01 10.02
C GLY A 246 21.09 5.39 10.02
N VAL A 247 21.03 6.09 8.89
CA VAL A 247 21.85 7.27 8.57
C VAL A 247 20.99 8.43 8.08
N ILE A 248 21.43 9.64 8.40
CA ILE A 248 20.93 10.89 7.83
C ILE A 248 22.04 11.44 6.94
N GLN A 249 21.73 11.70 5.67
CA GLN A 249 22.67 12.23 4.69
C GLN A 249 22.21 13.62 4.26
N THR A 250 23.12 14.59 4.30
CA THR A 250 22.88 15.93 3.75
C THR A 250 23.60 16.07 2.42
N LEU A 251 22.85 16.43 1.38
CA LEU A 251 23.32 16.68 0.03
C LEU A 251 23.03 18.15 -0.31
N ASN A 252 24.08 18.97 -0.27
CA ASN A 252 24.01 20.44 -0.32
C ASN A 252 23.16 21.00 0.84
N SER A 253 21.87 21.25 0.62
CA SER A 253 20.89 21.74 1.61
C SER A 253 19.72 20.77 1.83
N THR A 254 19.68 19.66 1.08
CA THR A 254 18.65 18.64 1.21
C THR A 254 19.11 17.58 2.19
N THR A 255 18.27 17.26 3.17
CA THR A 255 18.52 16.15 4.09
C THR A 255 17.62 14.98 3.70
N ILE A 256 18.22 13.81 3.52
CA ILE A 256 17.53 12.54 3.33
C ILE A 256 17.85 11.60 4.49
N GLU A 257 16.90 10.73 4.82
CA GLU A 257 17.01 9.78 5.90
C GLU A 257 16.86 8.36 5.36
N ILE A 258 17.78 7.47 5.72
CA ILE A 258 17.79 6.07 5.30
C ILE A 258 17.97 5.21 6.53
N ARG A 259 16.94 4.43 6.84
CA ARG A 259 16.96 3.54 7.99
C ARG A 259 16.29 2.22 7.64
N GLY A 260 16.92 1.12 8.01
CA GLY A 260 16.30 -0.19 7.96
C GLY A 260 15.22 -0.31 9.02
N GLU A 261 14.09 -0.87 8.62
CA GLU A 261 12.98 -1.18 9.50
C GLU A 261 13.33 -2.35 10.42
N VAL A 262 12.83 -2.28 11.65
CA VAL A 262 12.88 -3.35 12.63
C VAL A 262 11.45 -3.65 13.07
N GLY A 263 10.95 -4.83 12.74
CA GLY A 263 9.57 -5.25 13.03
C GLY A 263 9.53 -6.38 14.06
N LEU A 264 8.52 -6.37 14.94
CA LEU A 264 8.20 -7.47 15.84
C LEU A 264 7.43 -8.55 15.07
N LEU A 265 7.85 -9.81 15.20
CA LEU A 265 7.16 -10.97 14.62
C LEU A 265 6.40 -11.80 15.66
N SER A 266 6.69 -11.62 16.94
CA SER A 266 6.08 -12.40 18.01
C SER A 266 4.81 -11.74 18.53
N HIS A 267 3.71 -12.51 18.50
CA HIS A 267 2.42 -12.17 19.09
C HIS A 267 1.87 -13.37 19.85
N ASN A 268 1.02 -13.14 20.85
CA ASN A 268 0.41 -14.22 21.64
C ASN A 268 -0.83 -14.81 20.95
N VAL A 269 -1.53 -14.03 20.14
CA VAL A 269 -2.58 -14.52 19.24
C VAL A 269 -2.00 -14.64 17.84
N VAL A 270 -1.98 -15.87 17.30
CA VAL A 270 -1.31 -16.21 16.04
C VAL A 270 -2.27 -16.95 15.11
N PHE A 271 -2.47 -16.42 13.92
CA PHE A 271 -3.12 -17.12 12.82
C PHE A 271 -2.06 -17.48 11.78
N GLN A 272 -1.89 -18.77 11.50
CA GLN A 272 -0.80 -19.27 10.65
C GLN A 272 -1.26 -20.42 9.74
N GLY A 273 -0.58 -20.59 8.61
CA GLY A 273 -0.69 -21.78 7.77
C GLY A 273 0.24 -22.89 8.26
N SER A 274 -0.16 -24.15 8.11
CA SER A 274 0.77 -25.28 8.24
C SER A 274 1.81 -25.26 7.12
N ILE A 275 3.07 -25.52 7.45
CA ILE A 275 4.13 -25.78 6.47
C ILE A 275 3.95 -27.20 5.92
N THR A 276 4.00 -27.37 4.60
CA THR A 276 4.04 -28.69 3.98
C THR A 276 5.48 -28.98 3.55
N GLU A 277 6.22 -29.74 4.36
CA GLU A 277 7.67 -29.96 4.21
C GLU A 277 8.11 -30.52 2.83
N THR A 278 7.19 -31.13 2.07
CA THR A 278 7.50 -31.72 0.76
C THR A 278 7.53 -30.71 -0.40
N TRP A 279 7.12 -29.46 -0.18
CA TRP A 279 7.04 -28.41 -1.20
C TRP A 279 7.39 -27.03 -0.63
N ASP A 280 8.54 -26.94 0.06
CA ASP A 280 9.08 -25.70 0.59
C ASP A 280 9.74 -24.87 -0.54
N GLU A 281 8.91 -24.18 -1.32
CA GLU A 281 9.36 -23.01 -2.09
C GLU A 281 8.99 -21.76 -1.26
N THR A 282 9.98 -21.19 -0.57
CA THR A 282 9.85 -19.99 0.25
C THR A 282 9.34 -18.79 -0.54
N ILE A 283 8.08 -18.40 -0.34
CA ILE A 283 7.53 -17.05 -0.60
C ILE A 283 6.42 -16.78 0.43
N GLU A 284 6.47 -15.67 1.18
CA GLU A 284 5.44 -15.32 2.18
C GLU A 284 4.99 -13.84 2.08
N GLU A 285 3.67 -13.61 2.22
CA GLU A 285 2.95 -12.35 2.00
C GLU A 285 2.35 -11.76 3.30
N CYS A 286 2.24 -10.43 3.37
CA CYS A 286 1.91 -9.64 4.57
C CYS A 286 0.42 -9.23 4.68
N PRO A 287 -0.12 -9.02 5.91
CA PRO A 287 -1.07 -7.89 6.14
C PRO A 287 -1.03 -7.29 7.57
N ALA A 288 -1.47 -6.06 7.92
CA ALA A 288 -1.79 -4.80 7.25
C ALA A 288 -1.73 -3.64 8.29
N GLY A 289 -1.32 -2.43 7.89
CA GLY A 289 -1.37 -1.24 8.77
C GLY A 289 -0.37 -0.12 8.48
N PHE A 290 -0.40 0.44 7.26
CA PHE A 290 0.41 1.55 6.73
C PHE A 290 1.95 1.34 6.86
N ASN A 291 2.53 0.84 5.76
CA ASN A 291 3.70 -0.03 5.80
C ASN A 291 4.87 0.57 5.00
N PRO A 292 6.08 0.71 5.57
CA PRO A 292 7.29 0.73 4.75
C PRO A 292 7.39 -0.58 3.97
N VAL A 293 7.74 -0.49 2.68
CA VAL A 293 7.96 -1.65 1.82
C VAL A 293 9.45 -1.83 1.58
N ALA A 294 10.01 -2.95 1.99
CA ALA A 294 11.45 -3.19 1.88
C ALA A 294 11.72 -4.61 1.38
N GLY A 295 12.72 -4.77 0.51
CA GLY A 295 13.28 -6.09 0.19
C GLY A 295 12.32 -7.03 -0.54
N ILE A 296 11.61 -6.54 -1.57
CA ILE A 296 10.69 -7.34 -2.39
C ILE A 296 11.31 -7.73 -3.73
N THR A 297 11.02 -8.91 -4.26
CA THR A 297 11.58 -9.40 -5.53
C THR A 297 11.10 -8.63 -6.77
N HIS A 298 9.87 -8.11 -6.74
CA HIS A 298 9.24 -7.48 -7.91
C HIS A 298 8.65 -6.10 -7.60
N TYR A 299 7.44 -6.04 -7.03
CA TYR A 299 6.65 -4.82 -6.93
C TYR A 299 6.47 -4.41 -5.47
N GLY A 300 6.71 -3.15 -5.15
CA GLY A 300 6.34 -2.59 -3.85
C GLY A 300 4.84 -2.33 -3.79
N TYR A 301 4.42 -1.08 -4.00
CA TYR A 301 3.00 -0.75 -4.14
C TYR A 301 2.54 -0.98 -5.58
N TRP A 302 1.66 -1.96 -5.79
CA TRP A 302 1.13 -2.29 -7.12
C TRP A 302 -0.38 -2.07 -7.19
N TYR A 303 -0.81 -1.20 -8.09
CA TYR A 303 -2.21 -1.00 -8.43
C TYR A 303 -2.48 -1.62 -9.80
N ARG A 304 -3.17 -2.78 -9.82
CA ARG A 304 -3.70 -3.41 -11.03
C ARG A 304 -5.19 -3.12 -11.16
N LEU A 305 -5.52 -2.05 -11.87
CA LEU A 305 -6.91 -1.59 -11.99
C LEU A 305 -7.48 -1.95 -13.36
N SER A 306 -8.36 -2.95 -13.39
CA SER A 306 -9.07 -3.38 -14.60
C SER A 306 -10.17 -2.37 -14.98
N ASN A 307 -10.53 -2.31 -16.27
CA ASN A 307 -11.64 -1.47 -16.76
C ASN A 307 -13.00 -1.94 -16.24
N LYS A 308 -13.15 -3.23 -15.94
CA LYS A 308 -14.34 -3.83 -15.36
C LYS A 308 -13.94 -4.80 -14.26
N PRO A 309 -14.79 -5.04 -13.25
CA PRO A 309 -14.56 -6.11 -12.30
C PRO A 309 -14.54 -7.47 -13.01
N GLU A 310 -13.70 -8.37 -12.51
CA GLU A 310 -13.59 -9.74 -13.00
C GLU A 310 -14.53 -10.67 -12.21
N GLY A 311 -14.85 -11.84 -12.75
CA GLY A 311 -15.73 -12.81 -12.09
C GLY A 311 -17.19 -12.38 -11.97
N LEU A 312 -17.90 -12.91 -10.97
CA LEU A 312 -19.35 -12.70 -10.76
C LEU A 312 -19.71 -11.22 -10.55
N SER A 313 -18.79 -10.42 -10.03
CA SER A 313 -18.98 -8.99 -9.82
C SER A 313 -19.28 -8.21 -11.09
N LEU A 314 -18.88 -8.73 -12.27
CA LEU A 314 -19.24 -8.15 -13.56
C LEU A 314 -20.75 -8.14 -13.80
N LEU A 315 -21.45 -9.20 -13.39
CA LEU A 315 -22.88 -9.37 -13.60
C LEU A 315 -23.70 -8.54 -12.60
N THR A 316 -23.24 -8.47 -11.35
CA THR A 316 -23.95 -7.77 -10.28
C THR A 316 -23.70 -6.26 -10.30
N ASN A 317 -22.54 -5.81 -10.80
CA ASN A 317 -22.14 -4.40 -10.80
C ASN A 317 -21.60 -3.95 -12.18
N PRO A 318 -22.41 -3.97 -13.25
CA PRO A 318 -21.94 -3.71 -14.61
C PRO A 318 -21.45 -2.26 -14.83
N ASN A 319 -21.86 -1.31 -13.97
CA ASN A 319 -21.45 0.09 -14.03
C ASN A 319 -20.21 0.42 -13.16
N TYR A 320 -19.65 -0.56 -12.44
CA TYR A 320 -18.45 -0.37 -11.65
C TYR A 320 -17.19 -0.44 -12.53
N CYS A 321 -16.33 0.58 -12.44
CA CYS A 321 -15.06 0.65 -13.18
C CYS A 321 -13.89 0.84 -12.21
N PRO A 322 -13.13 -0.23 -11.87
CA PRO A 322 -12.01 -0.16 -10.93
C PRO A 322 -10.96 0.91 -11.28
N ASN A 323 -10.60 1.02 -12.56
CA ASN A 323 -9.66 2.04 -13.06
C ASN A 323 -10.17 3.49 -13.01
N ARG A 324 -11.43 3.70 -12.61
CA ARG A 324 -12.02 5.03 -12.41
C ARG A 324 -12.30 5.35 -10.95
N GLN A 325 -12.14 4.38 -10.05
CA GLN A 325 -12.46 4.60 -8.65
C GLN A 325 -11.65 5.76 -8.07
N PRO A 326 -12.29 6.66 -7.29
CA PRO A 326 -11.58 7.74 -6.61
C PRO A 326 -10.41 7.20 -5.81
N PHE A 327 -9.26 7.86 -5.92
CA PHE A 327 -8.11 7.48 -5.14
C PHE A 327 -8.34 7.87 -3.69
N GLY A 328 -8.10 6.94 -2.77
CA GLY A 328 -8.10 7.23 -1.34
C GLY A 328 -6.88 8.04 -0.94
N ARG A 329 -6.23 7.66 0.17
CA ARG A 329 -5.05 8.35 0.68
C ARG A 329 -3.78 7.53 0.46
N PHE A 330 -2.78 8.15 -0.16
CA PHE A 330 -1.39 7.69 -0.16
C PHE A 330 -0.53 8.82 0.39
N TYR A 331 -0.06 8.68 1.62
CA TYR A 331 0.60 9.76 2.35
C TYR A 331 1.73 9.24 3.25
N ASN A 332 2.95 9.73 3.05
CA ASN A 332 4.10 9.43 3.93
C ASN A 332 4.47 7.94 3.98
N ASN A 333 4.53 7.32 2.80
CA ASN A 333 4.95 5.93 2.59
C ASN A 333 6.43 5.87 2.22
N SER A 334 7.08 4.73 2.48
CA SER A 334 8.42 4.43 1.96
C SER A 334 8.46 3.11 1.20
N VAL A 335 9.31 3.04 0.18
CA VAL A 335 9.56 1.80 -0.57
C VAL A 335 10.99 1.69 -1.05
N HIS A 336 11.64 0.56 -0.77
CA HIS A 336 13.01 0.35 -1.22
C HIS A 336 13.44 -1.09 -1.42
N SER A 337 14.60 -1.22 -2.06
CA SER A 337 15.25 -2.51 -2.32
C SER A 337 14.30 -3.47 -3.07
N THR A 338 13.46 -2.93 -3.96
CA THR A 338 12.53 -3.72 -4.79
C THR A 338 13.16 -4.08 -6.12
N GLY A 339 13.06 -5.35 -6.51
CA GLY A 339 13.71 -5.87 -7.72
C GLY A 339 13.18 -5.30 -9.03
N ARG A 340 11.94 -4.76 -9.03
CA ARG A 340 11.37 -3.99 -10.15
C ARG A 340 10.91 -2.60 -9.70
N PHE A 341 9.66 -2.44 -9.28
CA PHE A 341 9.05 -1.11 -9.15
C PHE A 341 8.73 -0.80 -7.70
N GLY A 342 9.15 0.36 -7.20
CA GLY A 342 8.74 0.83 -5.88
C GLY A 342 7.23 1.13 -5.84
N VAL A 343 6.75 1.90 -6.81
CA VAL A 343 5.31 2.09 -7.08
C VAL A 343 5.03 1.77 -8.54
N TRP A 344 4.00 0.98 -8.80
CA TRP A 344 3.55 0.64 -10.14
C TRP A 344 2.03 0.76 -10.29
N ILE A 345 1.58 1.62 -11.21
CA ILE A 345 0.18 1.68 -11.63
C ILE A 345 0.11 1.18 -13.08
N TYR A 346 -0.66 0.10 -13.29
CA TYR A 346 -0.80 -0.59 -14.57
C TYR A 346 -2.16 -1.31 -14.65
N PRO A 347 -2.76 -1.56 -15.83
CA PRO A 347 -2.36 -1.01 -17.13
C PRO A 347 -2.75 0.45 -17.30
N GLU A 348 -3.82 0.91 -16.66
CA GLU A 348 -4.41 2.23 -16.84
C GLU A 348 -5.05 2.70 -15.53
N TYR A 349 -4.99 4.00 -15.26
CA TYR A 349 -5.74 4.60 -14.16
C TYR A 349 -6.20 6.01 -14.48
N ALA A 350 -7.51 6.23 -14.48
CA ALA A 350 -8.13 7.51 -14.81
C ALA A 350 -9.30 7.78 -13.83
N PRO A 351 -8.97 8.13 -12.57
CA PRO A 351 -9.98 8.29 -11.53
C PRO A 351 -10.99 9.40 -11.86
N THR A 352 -12.23 9.17 -11.47
CA THR A 352 -13.33 10.13 -11.57
C THR A 352 -13.99 10.32 -10.21
N THR A 353 -14.92 11.27 -10.10
CA THR A 353 -15.53 11.65 -8.82
C THR A 353 -16.44 10.55 -8.25
N SER A 354 -17.24 9.88 -9.08
CA SER A 354 -18.08 8.75 -8.65
C SER A 354 -17.41 7.38 -8.86
N GLY A 355 -16.44 7.30 -9.77
CA GLY A 355 -15.82 6.04 -10.18
C GLY A 355 -16.66 5.16 -11.10
N ASP A 356 -17.87 5.60 -11.47
CA ASP A 356 -18.71 4.87 -12.41
C ASP A 356 -18.12 4.90 -13.82
N CYS A 357 -18.46 3.87 -14.60
CA CYS A 357 -17.99 3.76 -15.98
C CYS A 357 -18.49 4.87 -16.91
N ASN A 358 -19.57 5.54 -16.55
CA ASN A 358 -20.14 6.66 -17.31
C ASN A 358 -19.75 8.02 -16.73
N ASP A 359 -19.11 8.05 -15.56
CA ASP A 359 -18.63 9.30 -14.99
C ASP A 359 -17.42 9.79 -15.77
N MET A 360 -17.42 11.10 -16.01
CA MET A 360 -16.47 11.82 -16.84
C MET A 360 -15.81 12.97 -16.06
N GLN A 361 -16.18 13.18 -14.79
CA GLN A 361 -15.61 14.22 -13.96
C GLN A 361 -14.31 13.71 -13.31
N PRO A 362 -13.13 14.15 -13.77
CA PRO A 362 -11.87 13.64 -13.25
C PRO A 362 -11.74 13.90 -11.75
N SER A 363 -11.04 13.01 -11.06
CA SER A 363 -10.64 13.16 -9.67
C SER A 363 -9.12 13.06 -9.58
N GLN A 364 -8.50 13.85 -8.70
CA GLN A 364 -7.05 13.87 -8.57
C GLN A 364 -6.57 12.74 -7.65
N ALA A 365 -5.71 11.85 -8.16
CA ALA A 365 -4.98 10.88 -7.36
C ALA A 365 -3.63 11.47 -6.92
N ILE A 366 -3.37 11.50 -5.61
CA ILE A 366 -2.15 12.12 -5.06
C ILE A 366 -1.32 11.06 -4.33
N LEU A 367 -0.08 10.88 -4.79
CA LEU A 367 0.98 10.16 -4.09
C LEU A 367 1.81 11.20 -3.32
N GLU A 368 1.49 11.42 -2.04
CA GLU A 368 2.11 12.47 -1.23
C GLU A 368 3.16 11.92 -0.25
N GLY A 369 4.30 12.58 -0.15
CA GLY A 369 5.30 12.28 0.89
C GLY A 369 6.04 10.94 0.70
N LEU A 370 6.12 10.42 -0.52
CA LEU A 370 6.76 9.14 -0.79
C LEU A 370 8.29 9.23 -0.69
N VAL A 371 8.91 8.31 0.04
CA VAL A 371 10.37 8.09 0.01
C VAL A 371 10.67 6.78 -0.75
N SER A 372 11.28 6.86 -1.93
CA SER A 372 11.50 5.69 -2.80
C SER A 372 12.97 5.54 -3.18
N TRP A 373 13.61 4.44 -2.79
CA TRP A 373 15.05 4.27 -3.02
C TRP A 373 15.53 2.86 -3.32
N LYS A 374 16.67 2.70 -4.02
CA LYS A 374 17.27 1.38 -4.32
C LYS A 374 16.34 0.38 -4.99
N ASN A 375 15.36 0.85 -5.74
CA ASN A 375 14.51 0.03 -6.58
C ASN A 375 15.13 -0.12 -7.98
N ASN A 376 14.60 -1.00 -8.84
CA ASN A 376 14.93 -0.87 -10.27
C ASN A 376 14.34 0.44 -10.82
N LYS A 377 13.03 0.65 -10.63
CA LYS A 377 12.37 1.93 -10.87
C LYS A 377 11.70 2.42 -9.60
N GLY A 378 11.86 3.71 -9.26
CA GLY A 378 11.27 4.28 -8.06
C GLY A 378 9.73 4.34 -8.15
N ILE A 379 9.22 4.96 -9.22
CA ILE A 379 7.80 5.13 -9.50
C ILE A 379 7.58 4.93 -11.00
N GLU A 380 6.63 4.10 -11.41
CA GLU A 380 6.14 4.02 -12.78
C GLU A 380 4.62 4.10 -12.85
N LEU A 381 4.13 5.07 -13.62
CA LEU A 381 2.72 5.35 -13.85
C LEU A 381 2.40 5.10 -15.31
N VAL A 382 1.73 3.98 -15.59
CA VAL A 382 1.38 3.57 -16.95
C VAL A 382 -0.03 4.03 -17.29
N MET A 383 -0.18 4.74 -18.42
CA MET A 383 -1.45 5.20 -18.97
C MET A 383 -2.34 5.92 -17.94
N THR A 384 -1.75 6.68 -17.02
CA THR A 384 -2.49 7.36 -15.96
C THR A 384 -2.98 8.75 -16.37
N ARG A 385 -4.09 9.20 -15.76
CA ARG A 385 -4.60 10.59 -15.82
C ARG A 385 -4.76 11.15 -14.42
N THR A 386 -4.63 12.48 -14.28
CA THR A 386 -4.87 13.21 -13.02
C THR A 386 -4.14 12.60 -11.82
N THR A 387 -2.91 12.15 -12.05
CA THR A 387 -2.01 11.54 -11.06
C THR A 387 -0.89 12.51 -10.69
N GLN A 388 -0.80 12.85 -9.41
CA GLN A 388 0.18 13.79 -8.89
C GLN A 388 1.15 13.09 -7.94
N ILE A 389 2.44 13.29 -8.16
CA ILE A 389 3.52 12.99 -7.22
C ILE A 389 3.87 14.28 -6.52
N LYS A 390 3.73 14.31 -5.20
CA LYS A 390 3.90 15.52 -4.39
C LYS A 390 4.77 15.25 -3.18
N ASN A 391 5.70 16.17 -2.87
CA ASN A 391 6.56 16.06 -1.70
C ASN A 391 7.34 14.73 -1.64
N ALA A 392 7.71 14.17 -2.79
CA ALA A 392 8.39 12.88 -2.86
C ALA A 392 9.92 13.06 -2.83
N VAL A 393 10.62 12.08 -2.27
CA VAL A 393 12.08 11.98 -2.29
C VAL A 393 12.44 10.64 -2.93
N VAL A 394 13.04 10.69 -4.12
CA VAL A 394 13.32 9.51 -4.95
C VAL A 394 14.80 9.45 -5.26
N PHE A 395 15.51 8.39 -4.88
CA PHE A 395 16.97 8.34 -4.99
C PHE A 395 17.55 6.95 -5.18
N ASP A 396 18.77 6.83 -5.68
CA ASP A 396 19.51 5.56 -5.83
C ASP A 396 18.72 4.47 -6.57
N ASN A 397 17.88 4.81 -7.56
CA ASN A 397 17.14 3.80 -8.33
C ASN A 397 17.97 3.37 -9.56
N ALA A 398 18.01 2.07 -9.85
CA ALA A 398 18.97 1.52 -10.81
C ALA A 398 18.67 1.86 -12.28
N ASP A 399 17.41 2.03 -12.66
CA ASP A 399 16.99 2.32 -14.03
C ASP A 399 16.34 3.71 -14.14
N ILE A 400 15.22 3.91 -13.44
CA ILE A 400 14.45 5.17 -13.49
C ILE A 400 14.04 5.62 -12.09
N GLY A 401 14.19 6.92 -11.78
CA GLY A 401 13.60 7.48 -10.57
C GLY A 401 12.07 7.52 -10.65
N VAL A 402 11.53 8.35 -11.55
CA VAL A 402 10.10 8.52 -11.79
C VAL A 402 9.81 8.39 -13.29
N ALA A 403 8.81 7.59 -13.65
CA ALA A 403 8.39 7.41 -15.03
C ALA A 403 6.88 7.65 -15.18
N TYR A 404 6.53 8.55 -16.09
CA TYR A 404 5.19 8.60 -16.66
C TYR A 404 5.21 8.00 -18.07
N ILE A 405 4.63 6.81 -18.22
CA ILE A 405 4.56 6.11 -19.51
C ILE A 405 3.13 6.27 -20.05
N THR A 406 2.82 7.34 -20.79
CA THR A 406 1.43 7.62 -21.22
C THR A 406 1.18 7.41 -22.71
N ALA A 407 -0.04 6.94 -23.04
CA ALA A 407 -0.95 7.54 -24.01
C ALA A 407 -2.35 6.89 -23.86
N VAL A 408 -3.26 7.53 -23.11
CA VAL A 408 -4.70 7.29 -23.28
C VAL A 408 -5.33 8.55 -23.84
N GLY A 409 -5.69 8.51 -25.12
CA GLY A 409 -6.80 9.34 -25.60
C GLY A 409 -6.51 10.52 -26.53
N HIS A 410 -5.35 10.62 -27.20
CA HIS A 410 -5.11 11.73 -28.13
C HIS A 410 -5.38 11.44 -29.61
N GLN A 411 -6.35 10.58 -29.94
CA GLN A 411 -7.02 10.75 -31.23
C GLN A 411 -7.98 11.93 -31.11
N GLU A 412 -8.00 12.83 -32.09
CA GLU A 412 -8.95 13.97 -32.15
C GLU A 412 -10.43 13.51 -32.07
N THR A 413 -10.69 12.23 -32.32
CA THR A 413 -11.97 11.53 -32.18
C THR A 413 -12.40 11.30 -30.74
N ASN A 414 -11.50 11.42 -29.76
CA ASN A 414 -11.85 11.23 -28.37
C ASN A 414 -12.59 12.46 -27.80
N PRO A 415 -13.64 12.23 -27.00
CA PRO A 415 -14.36 13.29 -26.33
C PRO A 415 -13.44 14.25 -25.55
N PRO A 416 -13.72 15.56 -25.51
CA PRO A 416 -12.87 16.56 -24.86
C PRO A 416 -12.51 16.27 -23.40
N TYR A 417 -13.39 15.58 -22.66
CA TYR A 417 -13.19 15.18 -21.26
C TYR A 417 -12.30 13.94 -21.08
N LEU A 418 -11.96 13.21 -22.16
CA LEU A 418 -10.96 12.15 -22.17
C LEU A 418 -9.58 12.64 -22.64
N ARG A 419 -9.47 13.93 -22.99
CA ARG A 419 -8.19 14.59 -23.28
C ARG A 419 -7.60 15.01 -21.94
N ALA A 420 -6.29 14.80 -21.74
CA ALA A 420 -5.62 15.27 -20.54
C ALA A 420 -6.00 16.76 -20.30
N THR A 421 -6.49 17.06 -19.09
CA THR A 421 -6.76 18.42 -18.63
C THR A 421 -5.43 19.16 -18.57
N PHE A 422 -5.14 19.89 -19.64
CA PHE A 422 -3.82 20.49 -19.86
C PHE A 422 -3.40 21.43 -18.71
N TYR A 423 -2.26 21.14 -18.07
CA TYR A 423 -1.52 22.02 -17.13
C TYR A 423 -2.25 22.49 -15.88
N ASP A 424 -3.42 21.95 -15.56
CA ASP A 424 -4.08 22.22 -14.29
C ASP A 424 -3.40 21.43 -13.19
N THR A 425 -2.77 22.11 -12.22
CA THR A 425 -2.15 21.45 -11.07
C THR A 425 -3.17 20.89 -10.08
N ASP A 426 -4.42 21.35 -10.16
CA ASP A 426 -5.50 20.92 -9.29
C ASP A 426 -6.21 19.68 -9.87
N ASN A 427 -6.10 19.45 -11.19
CA ASN A 427 -6.81 18.37 -11.89
C ASN A 427 -5.98 17.68 -12.98
N GLY A 428 -4.65 17.66 -12.90
CA GLY A 428 -3.75 17.18 -13.96
C GLY A 428 -2.57 16.36 -13.43
N SER A 429 -1.89 15.65 -14.34
CA SER A 429 -0.73 14.85 -13.93
C SER A 429 0.49 15.71 -13.69
N SER A 430 1.18 15.49 -12.57
CA SER A 430 2.21 16.41 -12.12
C SER A 430 3.25 15.80 -11.18
N VAL A 431 4.48 16.31 -11.24
CA VAL A 431 5.53 16.08 -10.24
C VAL A 431 5.84 17.43 -9.60
N ILE A 432 5.50 17.57 -8.32
CA ILE A 432 5.59 18.85 -7.62
C ILE A 432 6.32 18.75 -6.29
N ASP A 433 7.07 19.79 -5.96
CA ASP A 433 7.68 19.98 -4.63
C ASP A 433 8.51 18.75 -4.18
N SER A 434 9.19 18.10 -5.14
CA SER A 434 9.82 16.78 -4.97
C SER A 434 11.33 16.84 -5.25
N ILE A 435 12.04 15.81 -4.80
CA ILE A 435 13.50 15.70 -4.93
C ILE A 435 13.81 14.37 -5.62
N ILE A 436 14.61 14.44 -6.69
CA ILE A 436 15.05 13.26 -7.45
C ILE A 436 16.58 13.26 -7.49
N ILE A 437 17.20 12.23 -6.92
CA ILE A 437 18.64 12.12 -6.75
C ILE A 437 19.14 10.92 -7.56
N GLY A 438 20.17 11.10 -8.37
CA GLY A 438 20.79 10.00 -9.10
C GLY A 438 21.56 9.09 -8.16
N ASP A 439 22.55 9.64 -7.46
CA ASP A 439 23.34 8.96 -6.43
C ASP A 439 23.37 9.78 -5.14
N ALA A 440 22.98 9.18 -4.04
CA ALA A 440 23.02 9.78 -2.71
C ALA A 440 24.40 9.70 -2.05
N GLY A 441 25.34 8.92 -2.60
CA GLY A 441 26.69 8.73 -2.05
C GLY A 441 26.72 7.85 -0.79
N ILE A 442 25.67 7.05 -0.57
CA ILE A 442 25.50 6.25 0.66
C ILE A 442 25.89 4.79 0.43
N SER A 443 25.74 4.31 -0.79
CA SER A 443 26.13 2.94 -1.17
C SER A 443 27.63 2.88 -1.45
N SER A 444 28.29 1.80 -1.05
CA SER A 444 29.73 1.58 -1.34
C SER A 444 30.03 1.55 -2.83
N THR A 445 29.06 1.09 -3.62
CA THR A 445 29.04 1.19 -5.08
C THR A 445 27.90 2.15 -5.44
N PRO A 446 28.15 3.21 -6.23
CA PRO A 446 27.10 4.12 -6.66
C PRO A 446 25.97 3.36 -7.35
N ILE A 447 24.73 3.63 -6.93
CA ILE A 447 23.53 3.14 -7.62
C ILE A 447 22.95 4.34 -8.33
N VAL A 448 23.11 4.39 -9.65
CA VAL A 448 22.67 5.51 -10.48
C VAL A 448 21.66 5.03 -11.54
N PRO A 449 20.68 5.86 -11.93
CA PRO A 449 19.71 5.50 -12.95
C PRO A 449 20.37 5.29 -14.33
N SER A 450 20.22 4.10 -14.91
CA SER A 450 20.70 3.80 -16.27
C SER A 450 19.92 4.54 -17.37
N THR A 451 18.68 4.95 -17.09
CA THR A 451 17.84 5.70 -18.03
C THR A 451 17.72 7.17 -17.62
N ALA A 452 17.03 7.47 -16.52
CA ALA A 452 16.88 8.85 -16.06
C ALA A 452 16.35 9.00 -14.62
N GLY A 453 16.54 10.18 -14.03
CA GLY A 453 15.82 10.60 -12.83
C GLY A 453 14.31 10.74 -13.08
N LEU A 454 13.92 11.42 -14.17
CA LEU A 454 12.53 11.60 -14.59
C LEU A 454 12.37 11.24 -16.08
N VAL A 455 11.50 10.29 -16.37
CA VAL A 455 10.96 10.06 -17.73
C VAL A 455 9.63 10.80 -17.82
N VAL A 456 9.57 11.81 -18.67
CA VAL A 456 8.35 12.60 -18.91
C VAL A 456 7.33 11.82 -19.74
N MET A 457 6.12 12.38 -19.86
CA MET A 457 5.05 11.79 -20.64
C MET A 457 5.39 11.75 -22.13
N TRP A 458 4.83 10.76 -22.84
CA TRP A 458 4.90 10.74 -24.31
C TRP A 458 3.97 11.81 -24.88
N ASP A 459 2.79 11.92 -24.27
CA ASP A 459 1.79 12.93 -24.59
C ASP A 459 2.02 14.23 -23.80
N ARG A 460 1.26 15.26 -24.16
CA ARG A 460 1.27 16.59 -23.53
C ARG A 460 0.62 16.57 -22.14
N GLY A 461 1.04 17.48 -21.26
CA GLY A 461 0.28 17.84 -20.07
C GLY A 461 0.90 17.43 -18.74
N LEU A 462 2.16 16.98 -18.71
CA LEU A 462 2.88 16.79 -17.46
C LEU A 462 3.34 18.14 -16.93
N ARG A 463 3.01 18.41 -15.67
CA ARG A 463 3.49 19.58 -14.95
C ARG A 463 4.65 19.20 -14.02
N VAL A 464 5.79 19.86 -14.17
CA VAL A 464 6.94 19.69 -13.27
C VAL A 464 7.22 21.02 -12.57
N ARG A 465 7.00 21.09 -11.25
CA ARG A 465 7.13 22.35 -10.48
C ARG A 465 7.94 22.14 -9.21
N ASN A 466 8.91 23.02 -8.94
CA ASN A 466 9.74 22.97 -7.72
C ASN A 466 10.37 21.59 -7.50
N VAL A 467 10.93 20.99 -8.55
CA VAL A 467 11.61 19.70 -8.47
C VAL A 467 13.12 19.92 -8.48
N ALA A 468 13.81 19.35 -7.50
CA ALA A 468 15.27 19.38 -7.42
C ALA A 468 15.87 18.10 -7.98
N PHE A 469 16.81 18.22 -8.92
CA PHE A 469 17.59 17.11 -9.46
C PHE A 469 19.03 17.18 -8.95
N ILE A 470 19.49 16.12 -8.28
CA ILE A 470 20.78 16.13 -7.56
C ILE A 470 21.64 14.93 -7.99
N ASN A 471 22.92 15.17 -8.26
CA ASN A 471 23.97 14.16 -8.47
C ASN A 471 23.64 13.06 -9.51
N PHE A 472 23.76 13.41 -10.79
CA PHE A 472 23.72 12.47 -11.93
C PHE A 472 25.11 12.44 -12.58
N PRO A 473 26.03 11.60 -12.07
CA PRO A 473 27.47 11.82 -12.23
C PRO A 473 28.07 11.33 -13.55
N SER A 474 27.33 10.60 -14.40
CA SER A 474 27.89 10.00 -15.63
C SER A 474 27.19 10.46 -16.90
N ASN A 475 27.91 10.36 -18.03
CA ASN A 475 27.36 10.57 -19.38
C ASN A 475 26.30 9.54 -19.79
N GLU A 476 26.09 8.49 -18.99
CA GLU A 476 25.01 7.51 -19.17
C GLU A 476 23.78 7.84 -18.30
N THR A 477 23.96 8.65 -17.25
CA THR A 477 22.87 9.11 -16.38
C THR A 477 22.27 10.42 -16.89
N ARG A 478 20.95 10.55 -16.83
CA ARG A 478 20.24 11.78 -17.23
C ARG A 478 19.28 12.20 -16.13
N ALA A 479 19.20 13.50 -15.84
CA ALA A 479 18.20 13.99 -14.89
C ALA A 479 16.78 13.82 -15.46
N ILE A 480 16.59 14.14 -16.74
CA ILE A 480 15.29 14.12 -17.42
C ILE A 480 15.45 13.58 -18.85
N VAL A 481 14.54 12.70 -19.30
CA VAL A 481 14.44 12.25 -20.70
C VAL A 481 12.98 12.10 -21.15
N GLY A 482 12.76 12.13 -22.46
CA GLY A 482 11.49 11.70 -23.07
C GLY A 482 11.36 10.17 -23.13
N PRO A 483 10.15 9.61 -23.21
CA PRO A 483 9.94 8.18 -23.21
C PRO A 483 10.34 7.52 -24.54
N ILE A 484 10.69 6.23 -24.46
CA ILE A 484 10.93 5.36 -25.61
C ILE A 484 9.88 4.27 -25.58
N ILE A 485 9.16 4.06 -26.69
CA ILE A 485 8.05 3.10 -26.76
C ILE A 485 8.30 2.18 -27.95
N LEU A 486 8.89 1.02 -27.68
CA LEU A 486 9.22 0.03 -28.71
C LEU A 486 8.00 -0.27 -29.59
N GLY A 487 8.17 -0.19 -30.91
CA GLY A 487 7.10 -0.38 -31.90
C GLY A 487 6.21 0.85 -32.16
N ARG A 488 6.33 1.94 -31.39
CA ARG A 488 5.65 3.22 -31.68
C ARG A 488 6.60 4.41 -31.84
N CYS A 489 7.64 4.45 -31.01
CA CYS A 489 8.66 5.47 -30.98
C CYS A 489 10.02 4.83 -30.66
N THR A 490 10.94 4.88 -31.60
CA THR A 490 12.28 4.32 -31.47
C THR A 490 13.31 5.33 -30.95
N ASP A 491 13.03 6.63 -31.02
CA ASP A 491 13.91 7.72 -30.55
C ASP A 491 13.16 8.75 -29.71
N ARG A 492 13.20 8.59 -28.37
CA ARG A 492 12.85 9.59 -27.33
C ARG A 492 11.73 10.57 -27.70
N CYS A 493 10.52 10.07 -27.96
CA CYS A 493 9.39 10.90 -28.33
C CYS A 493 8.74 11.50 -27.08
N GLY A 494 9.00 12.78 -26.83
CA GLY A 494 8.23 13.58 -25.89
C GLY A 494 7.42 14.66 -26.61
N GLY A 495 6.39 15.19 -25.95
CA GLY A 495 5.60 16.32 -26.44
C GLY A 495 6.41 17.64 -26.46
N THR A 496 7.36 17.78 -27.38
CA THR A 496 8.33 18.89 -27.39
C THR A 496 7.83 20.20 -28.03
N ASN A 497 6.53 20.53 -27.94
CA ASN A 497 6.04 21.85 -28.36
C ASN A 497 5.31 22.52 -27.20
N ALA A 498 6.01 23.28 -26.35
CA ALA A 498 5.41 24.15 -25.32
C ALA A 498 4.34 23.49 -24.42
N THR A 499 4.40 22.17 -24.23
CA THR A 499 3.26 21.37 -23.73
C THR A 499 3.61 20.40 -22.60
N ASP A 500 4.79 20.54 -22.01
CA ASP A 500 5.05 20.20 -20.60
C ASP A 500 5.62 21.46 -19.96
N ARG A 501 5.14 21.80 -18.76
CA ARG A 501 5.46 23.09 -18.12
C ARG A 501 6.40 22.85 -16.95
N PHE A 502 7.61 23.40 -17.05
CA PHE A 502 8.61 23.41 -15.98
C PHE A 502 8.58 24.74 -15.25
N GLU A 503 8.49 24.73 -13.92
CA GLU A 503 8.62 25.95 -13.11
C GLU A 503 9.55 25.72 -11.93
N ASN A 504 10.54 26.59 -11.81
CA ASN A 504 11.61 26.51 -10.81
C ASN A 504 12.24 25.12 -10.67
N PRO A 505 12.58 24.40 -11.77
CA PRO A 505 13.46 23.24 -11.63
C PRO A 505 14.85 23.74 -11.19
N SER A 506 15.48 23.05 -10.25
CA SER A 506 16.85 23.35 -9.83
C SER A 506 17.76 22.14 -10.02
N THR A 507 18.99 22.40 -10.41
CA THR A 507 20.04 21.39 -10.50
C THR A 507 21.25 21.80 -9.70
N ALA A 508 21.84 20.84 -9.01
CA ALA A 508 23.07 21.03 -8.27
C ALA A 508 24.08 19.93 -8.64
N ASN A 509 25.28 20.35 -9.01
CA ASN A 509 26.44 19.50 -9.36
C ASN A 509 26.35 18.70 -10.68
N THR A 510 25.53 19.12 -11.65
CA THR A 510 25.47 18.47 -12.98
C THR A 510 25.50 19.49 -14.12
N SER A 511 26.38 19.30 -15.09
CA SER A 511 26.21 19.84 -16.45
C SER A 511 25.05 19.09 -17.10
N ILE A 512 23.88 19.72 -17.16
CA ILE A 512 22.77 19.14 -17.92
C ILE A 512 23.11 19.35 -19.40
N ASP A 513 23.56 18.30 -20.09
CA ASP A 513 23.36 18.23 -21.54
C ASP A 513 21.86 18.03 -21.76
N ILE A 514 21.14 19.14 -21.89
CA ILE A 514 19.81 19.16 -22.49
C ILE A 514 20.03 18.94 -23.99
N GLU A 515 20.38 17.72 -24.38
CA GLU A 515 20.34 17.31 -25.78
C GLU A 515 18.88 17.01 -26.11
N ILE A 516 18.09 18.08 -26.32
CA ILE A 516 16.79 17.97 -27.00
C ILE A 516 17.12 17.81 -28.49
N SER A 517 17.43 16.59 -28.90
CA SER A 517 17.56 16.24 -30.31
C SER A 517 16.17 16.16 -30.92
N PHE A 518 15.80 17.21 -31.65
CA PHE A 518 14.54 17.29 -32.39
C PHE A 518 14.59 16.36 -33.61
N GLN A 519 13.88 15.24 -33.55
CA GLN A 519 13.39 14.58 -34.77
C GLN A 519 11.89 14.83 -34.88
N VAL A 520 11.53 15.83 -35.67
CA VAL A 520 10.15 15.98 -36.14
C VAL A 520 9.91 14.86 -37.14
N TYR A 521 9.30 13.76 -36.72
CA TYR A 521 8.64 12.88 -37.68
C TYR A 521 7.37 13.59 -38.14
N THR A 522 7.48 14.37 -39.21
CA THR A 522 6.31 14.67 -40.03
C THR A 522 5.85 13.33 -40.59
N CYS A 523 4.79 12.77 -40.01
CA CYS A 523 4.02 11.72 -40.66
C CYS A 523 3.63 12.26 -42.06
N PRO A 524 3.88 11.54 -43.17
CA PRO A 524 3.53 12.01 -44.50
C PRO A 524 2.01 11.96 -44.65
N CYS A 525 1.32 12.98 -44.14
CA CYS A 525 -0.06 13.25 -44.49
C CYS A 525 -0.07 13.80 -45.91
N ASN A 526 -0.15 12.92 -46.91
CA ASN A 526 -0.65 13.31 -48.21
C ASN A 526 -2.04 13.94 -48.01
N ASN A 527 -2.20 15.19 -48.46
CA ASN A 527 -3.44 15.96 -48.56
C ASN A 527 -3.87 16.92 -47.44
N CYS A 528 -2.97 17.66 -46.80
CA CYS A 528 -3.35 18.96 -46.20
C CYS A 528 -2.27 20.00 -46.49
N GLY A 529 -2.53 20.91 -47.43
CA GLY A 529 -1.62 22.02 -47.75
C GLY A 529 -1.55 23.06 -46.62
N CYS A 530 -0.35 23.31 -46.11
CA CYS A 530 0.06 24.50 -45.35
C CYS A 530 1.60 24.67 -45.38
N PRO A 531 2.15 25.88 -45.11
CA PRO A 531 3.34 26.42 -45.78
C PRO A 531 4.69 26.01 -45.16
N THR A 532 5.73 26.28 -45.94
CA THR A 532 7.14 25.91 -45.79
C THR A 532 7.80 26.11 -44.43
N THR A 533 8.64 25.13 -44.09
CA THR A 533 9.65 25.04 -43.03
C THR A 533 10.39 26.34 -42.69
N THR A 534 10.47 26.67 -41.40
CA THR A 534 11.50 27.56 -40.83
C THR A 534 12.26 26.82 -39.73
N THR A 535 13.52 26.49 -39.99
CA THR A 535 14.46 25.95 -39.00
C THR A 535 14.89 27.09 -38.08
N THR A 536 14.61 26.99 -36.78
CA THR A 536 15.19 27.90 -35.78
C THR A 536 16.08 27.09 -34.84
N THR A 537 17.39 27.34 -34.94
CA THR A 537 18.39 26.83 -34.00
C THR A 537 18.33 27.68 -32.73
N ALA A 538 18.02 27.10 -31.58
CA ALA A 538 18.12 27.78 -30.29
C ALA A 538 19.49 27.50 -29.65
N THR A 539 20.15 28.56 -29.19
CA THR A 539 21.49 28.53 -28.61
C THR A 539 21.49 28.03 -27.16
N THR A 540 22.44 27.17 -26.83
CA THR A 540 22.75 26.66 -25.50
C THR A 540 23.08 27.79 -24.52
N ALA A 541 22.38 27.85 -23.37
CA ALA A 541 22.77 28.72 -22.26
C ALA A 541 23.55 27.90 -21.23
N THR A 542 24.88 27.89 -21.37
CA THR A 542 25.80 27.35 -20.35
C THR A 542 25.88 28.36 -19.20
N THR A 543 25.40 27.99 -18.01
CA THR A 543 25.62 28.81 -16.81
C THR A 543 26.77 28.20 -16.02
N THR A 544 28.00 28.62 -16.30
CA THR A 544 29.17 28.30 -15.49
C THR A 544 29.22 29.27 -14.31
N THR A 545 29.06 28.78 -13.08
CA THR A 545 29.33 29.58 -11.88
C THR A 545 30.84 29.56 -11.62
N GLU A 546 31.58 30.53 -12.15
CA GLU A 546 32.96 30.78 -11.71
C GLU A 546 32.93 31.44 -10.33
N THR A 547 33.63 30.82 -9.38
CA THR A 547 33.86 31.40 -8.06
C THR A 547 34.97 32.43 -8.17
N THR A 548 34.63 33.73 -8.23
CA THR A 548 35.64 34.81 -8.19
C THR A 548 35.76 35.38 -6.77
N THR A 549 36.89 35.09 -6.14
CA THR A 549 37.38 35.74 -4.90
C THR A 549 37.44 37.25 -5.09
N THR A 550 36.69 37.99 -4.25
CA THR A 550 36.64 39.45 -4.25
C THR A 550 37.89 40.03 -3.57
N THR A 551 38.67 40.82 -4.29
CA THR A 551 39.66 41.73 -3.68
C THR A 551 39.14 43.16 -3.84
N THR A 552 38.95 43.85 -2.73
CA THR A 552 38.47 45.23 -2.63
C THR A 552 39.47 46.25 -3.15
N SER A 553 39.02 47.18 -3.99
CA SER A 553 39.57 48.55 -4.06
C SER A 553 38.56 49.51 -4.68
N ALA A 554 38.37 50.64 -4.00
CA ALA A 554 37.41 51.69 -4.26
C ALA A 554 37.81 52.62 -5.42
N THR A 555 36.83 53.13 -6.19
CA THR A 555 36.90 54.49 -6.77
C THR A 555 35.50 55.03 -7.10
N THR A 556 35.39 56.35 -7.04
CA THR A 556 34.25 57.26 -6.86
C THR A 556 33.59 57.73 -8.18
N THR A 557 32.36 58.28 -8.06
CA THR A 557 31.69 59.31 -8.92
C THR A 557 31.12 58.83 -10.28
N THR A 558 29.95 59.23 -10.82
CA THR A 558 29.05 60.40 -10.62
C THR A 558 27.66 60.13 -11.26
N THR A 559 26.64 60.83 -10.76
CA THR A 559 25.26 61.12 -11.22
C THR A 559 24.93 61.15 -12.73
N THR A 560 23.71 60.70 -13.11
CA THR A 560 22.58 61.56 -13.58
C THR A 560 21.28 60.79 -13.83
N SER A 561 20.18 61.54 -13.85
CA SER A 561 18.76 61.22 -13.61
C SER A 561 17.85 61.58 -14.79
N ALA A 562 16.74 60.85 -15.01
CA ALA A 562 15.39 61.35 -15.40
C ALA A 562 14.46 60.15 -15.77
N THR A 563 13.37 59.83 -15.05
CA THR A 563 11.95 60.29 -15.19
C THR A 563 11.40 60.09 -16.62
N THR A 564 10.26 59.43 -16.93
CA THR A 564 8.88 59.67 -16.45
C THR A 564 7.88 58.61 -17.02
N THR A 565 6.91 58.19 -16.19
CA THR A 565 5.49 57.75 -16.33
C THR A 565 4.79 57.82 -17.73
N THR A 566 3.74 57.06 -18.12
CA THR A 566 2.46 56.66 -17.46
C THR A 566 1.69 55.63 -18.32
N ALA A 567 0.78 54.86 -17.70
CA ALA A 567 -0.17 53.92 -18.30
C ALA A 567 -1.59 54.53 -18.52
N THR A 568 -2.41 53.99 -19.44
CA THR A 568 -3.90 53.92 -19.31
C THR A 568 -4.54 52.92 -20.30
N THR A 569 -5.75 52.48 -19.95
CA THR A 569 -6.45 51.24 -20.30
C THR A 569 -7.68 51.44 -21.21
N ALA A 570 -8.05 50.38 -21.96
CA ALA A 570 -9.38 49.89 -22.37
C ALA A 570 -10.42 50.76 -23.12
N THR A 571 -11.00 50.20 -24.19
CA THR A 571 -12.46 50.19 -24.42
C THR A 571 -12.91 49.09 -25.39
N THR A 572 -14.09 48.54 -25.12
CA THR A 572 -14.82 47.44 -25.81
C THR A 572 -15.89 48.00 -26.75
N THR A 573 -16.23 47.28 -27.84
CA THR A 573 -17.52 47.45 -28.55
C THR A 573 -17.97 46.17 -29.25
N THR A 574 -19.29 45.94 -29.21
CA THR A 574 -20.06 44.77 -29.64
C THR A 574 -20.81 45.07 -30.95
N ALA A 575 -21.04 44.09 -31.83
CA ALA A 575 -22.19 44.09 -32.76
C ALA A 575 -22.54 42.71 -33.37
N THR A 576 -23.85 42.45 -33.39
CA THR A 576 -24.76 41.40 -33.90
C THR A 576 -24.61 41.07 -35.41
N THR A 577 -25.03 39.93 -36.01
CA THR A 577 -26.42 39.56 -36.38
C THR A 577 -26.54 38.19 -37.13
N ALA A 578 -27.46 37.32 -36.66
CA ALA A 578 -28.44 36.36 -37.26
C ALA A 578 -28.27 35.40 -38.48
N THR A 579 -28.84 34.18 -38.28
CA THR A 579 -29.63 33.25 -39.17
C THR A 579 -28.93 32.50 -40.32
N THR A 580 -29.14 31.20 -40.61
CA THR A 580 -30.39 30.43 -40.80
C THR A 580 -30.12 28.90 -40.86
N THR A 581 -31.14 28.08 -40.58
CA THR A 581 -31.20 26.59 -40.54
C THR A 581 -31.43 25.90 -41.89
N THR A 582 -30.87 24.70 -42.08
CA THR A 582 -31.49 23.59 -42.86
C THR A 582 -30.94 22.22 -42.42
N GLU A 583 -31.87 21.30 -42.12
CA GLU A 583 -31.63 19.87 -41.85
C GLU A 583 -31.37 19.08 -43.15
N THR A 584 -30.51 18.06 -43.08
CA THR A 584 -30.55 16.91 -43.99
C THR A 584 -30.22 15.63 -43.23
N THR A 585 -31.14 14.67 -43.29
CA THR A 585 -31.05 13.32 -42.76
C THR A 585 -30.23 12.44 -43.71
N ALA A 586 -29.30 11.65 -43.17
CA ALA A 586 -28.60 10.59 -43.90
C ALA A 586 -28.61 9.29 -43.08
N THR A 587 -29.29 8.29 -43.63
CA THR A 587 -29.28 6.89 -43.19
C THR A 587 -27.96 6.23 -43.61
N SER A 588 -27.33 5.46 -42.71
CA SER A 588 -26.20 4.58 -43.05
C SER A 588 -26.42 3.17 -42.48
N THR A 589 -26.26 2.19 -43.37
CA THR A 589 -26.39 0.75 -43.12
C THR A 589 -25.04 0.20 -42.66
N ILE A 590 -25.00 -0.48 -41.52
CA ILE A 590 -23.79 -1.05 -40.92
C ILE A 590 -23.49 -2.41 -41.57
N TYR A 591 -22.30 -2.56 -42.17
CA TYR A 591 -21.74 -3.83 -42.60
C TYR A 591 -20.82 -4.37 -41.48
N LEU A 592 -21.18 -5.50 -40.87
CA LEU A 592 -20.33 -6.19 -39.91
C LEU A 592 -19.39 -7.16 -40.66
N PRO A 593 -18.05 -7.04 -40.53
CA PRO A 593 -17.14 -8.07 -41.03
C PRO A 593 -17.18 -9.32 -40.13
N PRO A 594 -16.92 -10.52 -40.69
CA PRO A 594 -17.06 -11.78 -39.98
C PRO A 594 -15.98 -11.99 -38.90
N ILE A 595 -16.42 -12.54 -37.78
CA ILE A 595 -15.60 -12.97 -36.63
C ILE A 595 -14.57 -14.00 -37.11
N GLN A 596 -13.28 -13.68 -36.94
CA GLN A 596 -12.20 -14.66 -37.06
C GLN A 596 -11.98 -15.33 -35.70
N PRO A 597 -11.69 -16.65 -35.66
CA PRO A 597 -11.47 -17.39 -34.42
C PRO A 597 -10.19 -16.93 -33.71
N VAL A 598 -10.23 -17.00 -32.39
CA VAL A 598 -9.15 -16.65 -31.46
C VAL A 598 -8.04 -17.67 -31.61
N ASP A 599 -6.88 -17.26 -32.12
CA ASP A 599 -5.67 -18.08 -32.06
C ASP A 599 -5.16 -18.16 -30.62
N GLU A 600 -4.84 -19.40 -30.23
CA GLU A 600 -4.33 -19.81 -28.94
C GLU A 600 -3.06 -19.04 -28.54
N LEU A 601 -3.01 -18.62 -27.28
CA LEU A 601 -1.80 -18.14 -26.61
C LEU A 601 -0.73 -19.24 -26.67
N PRO A 602 0.50 -18.96 -27.14
CA PRO A 602 1.58 -19.92 -26.99
C PRO A 602 1.90 -20.09 -25.50
N SER A 603 1.77 -21.34 -25.05
CA SER A 603 2.32 -21.85 -23.80
C SER A 603 3.75 -21.37 -23.61
N ASN A 604 3.99 -20.58 -22.56
CA ASN A 604 5.34 -20.29 -22.10
C ASN A 604 5.71 -21.34 -21.05
N PRO A 605 6.64 -22.27 -21.34
CA PRO A 605 7.14 -23.20 -20.34
C PRO A 605 8.30 -22.50 -19.64
N GLN A 606 8.00 -21.67 -18.65
CA GLN A 606 8.85 -21.29 -17.50
C GLN A 606 8.12 -20.18 -16.75
N LEU A 607 7.26 -20.59 -15.82
CA LEU A 607 6.98 -20.00 -14.51
C LEU A 607 6.02 -20.93 -13.78
#